data_AF-A0A2K5M7R8-F1
#
_entry.id   AF-A0A2K5M7R8-F1
#
_cell.length_a   1.000
_cell.length_b   1.000
_cell.length_c   1.000
_cell.angle_alpha   90.00
_cell.angle_beta   90.00
_cell.angle_gamma   90.00
#
_symmetry.space_group_name_H-M   'P 1'
#
loop_
_entity.id
_entity.type
_entity.pdbx_description
1 polymer ?
#
loop_
_entity_poly.entity_id
_entity_poly.type
_entity_poly.pdbx_seq_one_letter_code
_entity_poly.pdbx_strand_id
1 'polypeptide(L)'
;MNRGFSRKSHTFLPKIFFRKMSSSGAKDKPELQFPFLQDEDTVATLQECKTLFILRGLPGSGKSTLARAIVDKYRDGTKMVSADAYKITPGARGAFSEEYKRLDEDLAAYCRRRDIRILVLDDTNHERERLEQLFEMADQYQYQVVLVEPKTAWRLDCAQLKEKNQWQLSADDLKKLKPGLEKDFLPLYFGWFLSKKSSEILRKAGQVFLEELGNHKAFKKELRQFVPGDEPREKMDLVTYFGKRPPGVLHCTTKFCDYGKAPGAEDYAQQDVVKKSYSKAFTLTISALFVTPKTTGARVELSEQQLQLWPSDVDKLSPTDNLPRGSRAHITLGCAADVEAVQTGLDLLEILRQEKGGSRGEEVGELSRGKLYSLGNGRWMLNLAKNMEVRAIFTGYYGKGKPVSTQGSRKGGALPSCTII
;
A
#
# COMPACT_ATOMS: atom_id res chain seq x y z
N MET A 1 69.95 31.38 -49.86
CA MET A 1 69.99 32.24 -48.67
C MET A 1 68.60 32.79 -48.42
N ASN A 2 68.10 32.56 -47.21
CA ASN A 2 66.77 32.90 -46.72
C ASN A 2 66.66 34.37 -46.34
N ARG A 3 65.43 34.90 -46.40
CA ARG A 3 64.77 35.92 -45.55
C ARG A 3 63.53 36.39 -46.36
N GLY A 4 62.28 36.22 -45.96
CA GLY A 4 61.68 36.08 -44.64
C GLY A 4 60.76 37.29 -44.45
N PHE A 5 59.43 37.11 -44.50
CA PHE A 5 58.51 38.06 -43.87
C PHE A 5 57.22 37.35 -43.41
N SER A 6 56.96 37.63 -42.13
CA SER A 6 55.92 37.13 -41.23
C SER A 6 54.50 37.46 -41.70
N ARG A 7 53.58 36.48 -41.63
CA ARG A 7 52.13 36.69 -41.68
C ARG A 7 51.58 36.77 -40.26
N LYS A 8 50.86 37.87 -40.00
CA LYS A 8 50.19 38.17 -38.74
C LYS A 8 48.96 37.29 -38.52
N SER A 9 48.81 36.95 -37.24
CA SER A 9 47.72 36.32 -36.51
C SER A 9 46.28 36.65 -36.95
N HIS A 10 45.47 35.60 -37.13
CA HIS A 10 44.06 35.61 -36.72
C HIS A 10 43.88 34.54 -35.63
N THR A 11 43.28 34.99 -34.53
CA THR A 11 43.01 34.27 -33.29
C THR A 11 42.03 33.13 -33.50
N PHE A 12 42.49 31.90 -33.27
CA PHE A 12 41.67 30.72 -33.11
C PHE A 12 40.93 30.80 -31.76
N LEU A 13 39.60 30.82 -31.80
CA LEU A 13 38.75 30.59 -30.63
C LEU A 13 38.91 29.14 -30.15
N PRO A 14 39.07 28.87 -28.85
CA PRO A 14 39.16 27.49 -28.36
C PRO A 14 37.80 26.81 -28.50
N LYS A 15 37.79 25.64 -29.14
CA LYS A 15 36.66 24.72 -29.17
C LYS A 15 36.31 24.34 -27.73
N ILE A 16 35.20 24.89 -27.23
CA ILE A 16 34.56 24.45 -25.99
C ILE A 16 34.17 22.99 -26.22
N PHE A 17 34.91 22.08 -25.59
CA PHE A 17 34.48 20.71 -25.43
C PHE A 17 33.13 20.74 -24.69
N PHE A 18 32.04 20.44 -25.42
CA PHE A 18 30.82 19.97 -24.79
C PHE A 18 31.14 18.63 -24.12
N ARG A 19 31.62 18.70 -22.88
CA ARG A 19 31.63 17.56 -21.98
C ARG A 19 30.16 17.23 -21.75
N LYS A 20 29.69 16.21 -22.46
CA LYS A 20 28.44 15.51 -22.18
C LYS A 20 28.45 15.24 -20.68
N MET A 21 27.72 16.04 -19.90
CA MET A 21 27.49 15.75 -18.49
C MET A 21 26.75 14.43 -18.49
N SER A 22 27.47 13.35 -18.18
CA SER A 22 26.86 12.11 -17.77
C SER A 22 25.93 12.48 -16.63
N SER A 23 24.63 12.30 -16.82
CA SER A 23 23.68 12.39 -15.73
C SER A 23 24.13 11.39 -14.67
N SER A 24 24.75 11.88 -13.59
CA SER A 24 24.80 11.13 -12.34
C SER A 24 23.35 10.85 -12.00
N GLY A 25 22.89 9.63 -12.28
CA GLY A 25 21.50 9.25 -12.13
C GLY A 25 21.07 9.44 -10.68
N ALA A 26 19.78 9.27 -10.38
CA ALA A 26 19.27 9.30 -9.02
C ALA A 26 20.09 8.39 -8.05
N LYS A 27 20.85 7.42 -8.56
CA LYS A 27 21.74 6.50 -7.82
C LYS A 27 22.82 7.21 -6.97
N ASP A 28 23.33 8.37 -7.38
CA ASP A 28 24.46 9.03 -6.69
C ASP A 28 24.04 10.16 -5.74
N LYS A 29 22.73 10.44 -5.63
CA LYS A 29 22.18 11.53 -4.81
C LYS A 29 21.58 11.00 -3.52
N PRO A 30 22.18 11.25 -2.33
CA PRO A 30 21.65 10.79 -1.05
C PRO A 30 20.18 11.17 -0.83
N GLU A 31 19.77 12.35 -1.28
CA GLU A 31 18.41 12.87 -1.17
C GLU A 31 17.37 12.15 -2.04
N LEU A 32 17.79 11.32 -3.01
CA LEU A 32 16.93 10.51 -3.88
C LEU A 32 17.07 9.00 -3.62
N GLN A 33 17.64 8.60 -2.48
CA GLN A 33 17.74 7.20 -2.09
C GLN A 33 16.41 6.66 -1.56
N PHE A 34 15.47 6.39 -2.46
CA PHE A 34 14.18 5.75 -2.15
C PHE A 34 14.07 4.39 -2.85
N PRO A 35 13.49 3.35 -2.21
CA PRO A 35 13.29 2.06 -2.85
C PRO A 35 12.55 2.19 -4.20
N PHE A 36 11.51 3.02 -4.27
CA PHE A 36 10.75 3.27 -5.50
C PHE A 36 11.51 4.01 -6.61
N LEU A 37 12.76 4.43 -6.41
CA LEU A 37 13.62 4.98 -7.46
C LEU A 37 14.79 4.06 -7.82
N GLN A 38 15.31 3.32 -6.83
CA GLN A 38 16.62 2.64 -6.92
C GLN A 38 16.50 1.12 -7.03
N ASP A 39 15.49 0.54 -6.40
CA ASP A 39 15.29 -0.90 -6.32
C ASP A 39 14.40 -1.36 -7.50
N GLU A 40 14.98 -2.11 -8.44
CA GLU A 40 14.29 -2.46 -9.69
C GLU A 40 13.07 -3.36 -9.46
N ASP A 41 13.11 -4.25 -8.46
CA ASP A 41 11.96 -5.07 -8.08
C ASP A 41 10.81 -4.21 -7.52
N THR A 42 11.14 -3.20 -6.73
CA THR A 42 10.18 -2.20 -6.24
C THR A 42 9.56 -1.42 -7.38
N VAL A 43 10.37 -0.94 -8.32
CA VAL A 43 9.90 -0.21 -9.50
C VAL A 43 8.97 -1.08 -10.34
N ALA A 44 9.38 -2.31 -10.65
CA ALA A 44 8.57 -3.24 -11.43
C ALA A 44 7.25 -3.59 -10.73
N THR A 45 7.27 -3.75 -9.40
CA THR A 45 6.06 -4.04 -8.61
C THR A 45 5.11 -2.84 -8.59
N LEU A 46 5.63 -1.62 -8.43
CA LEU A 46 4.82 -0.40 -8.44
C LEU A 46 4.19 -0.11 -9.81
N GLN A 47 4.84 -0.48 -10.92
CA GLN A 47 4.25 -0.39 -12.27
C GLN A 47 3.02 -1.31 -12.45
N GLU A 48 2.83 -2.31 -11.59
CA GLU A 48 1.64 -3.16 -11.54
C GLU A 48 0.58 -2.69 -10.53
N CYS A 49 0.90 -1.66 -9.74
CA CYS A 49 0.00 -1.04 -8.78
C CYS A 49 -0.63 0.22 -9.36
N LYS A 50 -1.76 0.65 -8.76
CA LYS A 50 -2.19 2.04 -8.82
C LYS A 50 -1.63 2.74 -7.60
N THR A 51 -0.72 3.68 -7.77
CA THR A 51 0.01 4.34 -6.68
C THR A 51 -0.13 5.85 -6.78
N LEU A 52 -0.60 6.47 -5.69
CA LEU A 52 -0.62 7.91 -5.51
C LEU A 52 0.52 8.29 -4.56
N PHE A 53 1.57 8.87 -5.11
CA PHE A 53 2.62 9.54 -4.35
C PHE A 53 2.10 10.90 -3.91
N ILE A 54 1.98 11.09 -2.60
CA ILE A 54 1.64 12.39 -2.00
C ILE A 54 2.93 12.96 -1.42
N LEU A 55 3.45 14.02 -2.03
CA LEU A 55 4.64 14.68 -1.51
C LEU A 55 4.26 15.61 -0.36
N ARG A 56 5.06 15.63 0.70
CA ARG A 56 4.83 16.43 1.90
C ARG A 56 6.11 17.10 2.34
N GLY A 57 6.05 18.38 2.68
CA GLY A 57 7.21 19.14 3.15
C GLY A 57 7.18 20.62 2.81
N LEU A 58 8.05 21.40 3.45
CA LEU A 58 8.08 22.85 3.30
C LEU A 58 8.44 23.30 1.86
N PRO A 59 8.03 24.50 1.44
CA PRO A 59 8.52 25.12 0.20
C PRO A 59 10.05 25.19 0.20
N GLY A 60 10.70 24.79 -0.91
CA GLY A 60 12.17 24.72 -1.03
C GLY A 60 12.81 23.43 -0.49
N SER A 61 12.04 22.50 0.10
CA SER A 61 12.57 21.25 0.68
C SER A 61 12.96 20.18 -0.36
N GLY A 62 12.76 20.44 -1.66
CA GLY A 62 13.13 19.51 -2.72
C GLY A 62 11.99 18.60 -3.22
N LYS A 63 10.74 18.80 -2.77
CA LYS A 63 9.55 18.04 -3.24
C LYS A 63 9.45 17.99 -4.76
N SER A 64 9.47 19.13 -5.45
CA SER A 64 9.34 19.18 -6.91
C SER A 64 10.51 18.52 -7.65
N THR A 65 11.69 18.47 -7.03
CA THR A 65 12.83 17.71 -7.56
C THR A 65 12.58 16.21 -7.44
N LEU A 66 12.06 15.76 -6.30
CA LEU A 66 11.65 14.37 -6.10
C LEU A 66 10.48 13.97 -7.02
N ALA A 67 9.50 14.85 -7.20
CA ALA A 67 8.36 14.66 -8.09
C ALA A 67 8.83 14.36 -9.52
N ARG A 68 9.72 15.21 -10.04
CA ARG A 68 10.34 15.03 -11.37
C ARG A 68 11.12 13.71 -11.46
N ALA A 69 11.89 13.36 -10.44
CA ALA A 69 12.61 12.09 -10.41
C ALA A 69 11.67 10.86 -10.47
N ILE A 70 10.51 10.92 -9.82
CA ILE A 70 9.48 9.87 -9.92
C ILE A 70 8.92 9.83 -11.35
N VAL A 71 8.53 10.97 -11.93
CA VAL A 71 8.03 11.04 -13.31
C VAL A 71 9.04 10.47 -14.30
N ASP A 72 10.32 10.84 -14.19
CA ASP A 72 11.38 10.38 -15.07
C ASP A 72 11.66 8.87 -14.96
N LYS A 73 11.49 8.30 -13.75
CA LYS A 73 11.71 6.87 -13.49
C LYS A 73 10.57 6.01 -14.05
N TYR A 74 9.31 6.42 -13.85
CA TYR A 74 8.15 5.61 -14.22
C TYR A 74 7.62 5.92 -15.63
N ARG A 75 7.92 7.11 -16.18
CA ARG A 75 7.60 7.53 -17.55
C ARG A 75 6.14 7.30 -17.93
N ASP A 76 5.88 6.29 -18.75
CA ASP A 76 4.56 5.98 -19.30
C ASP A 76 3.58 5.58 -18.19
N GLY A 77 2.35 6.09 -18.29
CA GLY A 77 1.32 5.89 -17.26
C GLY A 77 1.58 6.64 -15.96
N THR A 78 2.48 7.62 -15.97
CA THR A 78 2.73 8.53 -14.85
C THR A 78 2.18 9.92 -15.12
N LYS A 79 1.52 10.52 -14.13
CA LYS A 79 1.06 11.91 -14.21
C LYS A 79 1.38 12.66 -12.92
N MET A 80 2.03 13.81 -13.08
CA MET A 80 2.26 14.77 -12.00
C MET A 80 1.18 15.84 -12.00
N VAL A 81 0.69 16.16 -10.81
CA VAL A 81 -0.20 17.29 -10.52
C VAL A 81 0.50 18.11 -9.44
N SER A 82 0.81 19.37 -9.73
CA SER A 82 1.50 20.27 -8.80
C SER A 82 0.59 21.42 -8.43
N ALA A 83 0.51 21.75 -7.14
CA ALA A 83 -0.26 22.89 -6.65
C ALA A 83 0.20 24.22 -7.29
N ASP A 84 1.50 24.33 -7.59
CA ASP A 84 2.09 25.51 -8.24
C ASP A 84 1.49 25.77 -9.63
N ALA A 85 1.11 24.71 -10.36
CA ALA A 85 0.47 24.83 -11.69
C ALA A 85 -0.92 25.48 -11.62
N TYR A 86 -1.56 25.43 -10.45
CA TYR A 86 -2.85 26.07 -10.15
C TYR A 86 -2.67 27.42 -9.45
N LYS A 87 -1.44 27.92 -9.32
CA LYS A 87 -1.10 29.17 -8.62
C LYS A 87 -1.48 29.17 -7.13
N ILE A 88 -1.57 27.98 -6.53
CA ILE A 88 -1.82 27.82 -5.10
C ILE A 88 -0.52 28.14 -4.37
N THR A 89 -0.52 29.18 -3.53
CA THR A 89 0.65 29.51 -2.72
C THR A 89 0.61 28.73 -1.39
N PRO A 90 1.78 28.34 -0.84
CA PRO A 90 1.82 27.65 0.45
C PRO A 90 1.29 28.53 1.58
N GLY A 91 0.24 28.06 2.26
CA GLY A 91 -0.48 28.83 3.27
C GLY A 91 -1.79 28.16 3.63
N ALA A 92 -2.66 28.90 4.34
CA ALA A 92 -3.98 28.42 4.74
C ALA A 92 -4.86 28.14 3.50
N ARG A 93 -5.46 26.95 3.43
CA ARG A 93 -6.27 26.55 2.27
C ARG A 93 -7.49 27.41 2.00
N GLY A 94 -8.07 28.04 3.02
CA GLY A 94 -9.30 28.83 2.87
C GLY A 94 -9.21 29.94 1.81
N ALA A 95 -8.00 30.41 1.50
CA ALA A 95 -7.76 31.42 0.47
C ALA A 95 -7.81 30.90 -0.98
N PHE A 96 -7.84 29.58 -1.20
CA PHE A 96 -7.68 28.94 -2.52
C PHE A 96 -8.73 27.86 -2.81
N SER A 97 -9.96 28.02 -2.28
CA SER A 97 -10.99 26.97 -2.33
C SER A 97 -11.33 26.55 -3.77
N GLU A 98 -11.40 27.49 -4.72
CA GLU A 98 -11.72 27.19 -6.12
C GLU A 98 -10.54 26.55 -6.87
N GLU A 99 -9.31 26.96 -6.57
CA GLU A 99 -8.10 26.38 -7.15
C GLU A 99 -7.90 24.93 -6.68
N TYR A 100 -8.08 24.68 -5.39
CA TYR A 100 -8.05 23.31 -4.85
C TYR A 100 -9.17 22.46 -5.43
N LYS A 101 -10.37 23.03 -5.62
CA LYS A 101 -11.48 22.32 -6.27
C LYS A 101 -11.12 21.88 -7.69
N ARG A 102 -10.55 22.77 -8.51
CA ARG A 102 -10.08 22.43 -9.86
C ARG A 102 -8.97 21.37 -9.84
N LEU A 103 -8.02 21.50 -8.93
CA LEU A 103 -6.94 20.52 -8.75
C LEU A 103 -7.52 19.15 -8.40
N ASP A 104 -8.51 19.09 -7.51
CA ASP A 104 -9.15 17.85 -7.09
C ASP A 104 -10.01 17.22 -8.19
N GLU A 105 -10.71 18.04 -8.98
CA GLU A 105 -11.44 17.59 -10.17
C GLU A 105 -10.51 16.93 -11.19
N ASP A 106 -9.36 17.55 -11.47
CA ASP A 106 -8.32 17.03 -12.35
C ASP A 106 -7.68 15.75 -11.77
N LEU A 107 -7.34 15.75 -10.48
CA LEU A 107 -6.78 14.58 -9.81
C LEU A 107 -7.75 13.39 -9.89
N ALA A 108 -9.04 13.62 -9.63
CA ALA A 108 -10.08 12.61 -9.78
C ALA A 108 -10.24 12.15 -11.24
N ALA A 109 -10.16 13.05 -12.22
CA ALA A 109 -10.18 12.70 -13.64
C ALA A 109 -9.00 11.79 -14.02
N TYR A 110 -7.79 12.07 -13.54
CA TYR A 110 -6.63 11.21 -13.75
C TYR A 110 -6.74 9.87 -13.00
N CYS A 111 -7.32 9.85 -11.80
CA CYS A 111 -7.57 8.61 -11.07
C CYS A 111 -8.49 7.63 -11.84
N ARG A 112 -9.48 8.15 -12.57
CA ARG A 112 -10.42 7.36 -13.39
C ARG A 112 -9.77 6.75 -14.63
N ARG A 113 -8.72 7.38 -15.15
CA ARG A 113 -8.00 6.88 -16.33
C ARG A 113 -7.31 5.56 -16.03
N ARG A 114 -7.44 4.60 -16.95
CA ARG A 114 -6.87 3.24 -16.79
C ARG A 114 -5.40 3.16 -17.18
N ASP A 115 -4.97 4.06 -18.05
CA ASP A 115 -3.59 4.19 -18.52
C ASP A 115 -2.69 4.88 -17.49
N ILE A 116 -3.28 5.63 -16.55
CA ILE A 116 -2.54 6.24 -15.44
C ILE A 116 -2.51 5.27 -14.27
N ARG A 117 -1.29 4.91 -13.85
CA ARG A 117 -1.03 4.01 -12.72
C ARG A 117 -0.27 4.71 -11.62
N ILE A 118 0.63 5.62 -11.98
CA ILE A 118 1.41 6.41 -11.04
C ILE A 118 0.91 7.85 -11.08
N LEU A 119 0.40 8.33 -9.96
CA LEU A 119 0.06 9.73 -9.74
C LEU A 119 1.03 10.34 -8.75
N VAL A 120 1.51 11.54 -9.05
CA VAL A 120 2.41 12.29 -8.17
C VAL A 120 1.77 13.63 -7.87
N LEU A 121 1.36 13.83 -6.62
CA LEU A 121 0.84 15.09 -6.12
C LEU A 121 1.97 15.86 -5.42
N ASP A 122 2.39 16.96 -6.03
CA ASP A 122 3.39 17.88 -5.50
C ASP A 122 2.70 19.10 -4.88
N ASP A 123 2.56 19.08 -3.56
CA ASP A 123 2.04 20.17 -2.75
C ASP A 123 2.74 20.14 -1.38
N THR A 124 2.57 21.19 -0.57
CA THR A 124 3.11 21.28 0.78
C THR A 124 2.48 20.23 1.71
N ASN A 125 1.17 19.99 1.59
CA ASN A 125 0.41 18.98 2.36
C ASN A 125 0.67 19.03 3.88
N HIS A 126 0.66 20.24 4.46
CA HIS A 126 0.89 20.48 5.89
C HIS A 126 -0.39 20.40 6.74
N GLU A 127 -1.56 20.53 6.13
CA GLU A 127 -2.86 20.44 6.82
C GLU A 127 -3.36 18.99 6.85
N ARG A 128 -3.81 18.52 8.03
CA ARG A 128 -4.32 17.15 8.21
C ARG A 128 -5.59 16.91 7.40
N GLU A 129 -6.50 17.87 7.38
CA GLU A 129 -7.77 17.78 6.68
C GLU A 129 -7.56 17.66 5.16
N ARG A 130 -6.45 18.20 4.62
CA ARG A 130 -6.10 18.03 3.20
C ARG A 130 -5.69 16.60 2.90
N LEU A 131 -4.82 16.05 3.74
CA LEU A 131 -4.36 14.68 3.62
C LEU A 131 -5.53 13.70 3.72
N GLU A 132 -6.46 13.91 4.66
CA GLU A 132 -7.66 13.07 4.79
C GLU A 132 -8.52 13.05 3.51
N GLN A 133 -8.77 14.21 2.89
CA GLN A 133 -9.49 14.29 1.61
C GLN A 133 -8.78 13.54 0.49
N LEU A 134 -7.44 13.67 0.41
CA LEU A 134 -6.63 12.97 -0.58
C LEU A 134 -6.64 11.45 -0.36
N PHE A 135 -6.62 11.00 0.89
CA PHE A 135 -6.71 9.58 1.23
C PHE A 135 -8.08 8.99 0.89
N GLU A 136 -9.16 9.74 1.13
CA GLU A 136 -10.51 9.34 0.71
C GLU A 136 -10.62 9.24 -0.82
N MET A 137 -10.03 10.18 -1.56
CA MET A 137 -9.96 10.10 -3.02
C MET A 137 -9.15 8.87 -3.48
N ALA A 138 -7.99 8.63 -2.88
CA ALA A 138 -7.16 7.47 -3.20
C ALA A 138 -7.91 6.16 -2.96
N ASP A 139 -8.59 6.04 -1.81
CA ASP A 139 -9.42 4.89 -1.47
C ASP A 139 -10.58 4.71 -2.46
N GLN A 140 -11.31 5.78 -2.80
CA GLN A 140 -12.41 5.75 -3.78
C GLN A 140 -11.96 5.18 -5.13
N TYR A 141 -10.77 5.54 -5.61
CA TYR A 141 -10.24 5.10 -6.90
C TYR A 141 -9.27 3.92 -6.81
N GLN A 142 -9.12 3.33 -5.63
CA GLN A 142 -8.31 2.15 -5.34
C GLN A 142 -6.82 2.37 -5.66
N TYR A 143 -6.32 3.58 -5.37
CA TYR A 143 -4.90 3.91 -5.36
C TYR A 143 -4.32 3.62 -3.99
N GLN A 144 -3.24 2.86 -3.92
CA GLN A 144 -2.43 2.78 -2.72
C GLN A 144 -1.69 4.12 -2.54
N VAL A 145 -1.62 4.61 -1.31
CA VAL A 145 -0.94 5.88 -1.01
C VAL A 145 0.50 5.58 -0.61
N VAL A 146 1.43 6.36 -1.15
CA VAL A 146 2.80 6.45 -0.65
C VAL A 146 3.02 7.91 -0.25
N LEU A 147 2.99 8.19 1.06
CA LEU A 147 3.27 9.51 1.59
C LEU A 147 4.79 9.69 1.65
N VAL A 148 5.31 10.73 0.98
CA VAL A 148 6.76 10.89 0.80
C VAL A 148 7.21 12.27 1.23
N GLU A 149 8.22 12.30 2.08
CA GLU A 149 8.93 13.52 2.44
C GLU A 149 10.33 13.54 1.81
N PRO A 150 10.84 14.69 1.36
CA PRO A 150 12.22 14.80 0.89
C PRO A 150 13.22 14.37 1.97
N LYS A 151 14.36 13.79 1.53
CA LYS A 151 15.47 13.37 2.41
C LYS A 151 16.59 14.40 2.51
N THR A 152 16.38 15.62 2.01
CA THR A 152 17.39 16.69 2.10
C THR A 152 17.63 17.09 3.55
N ALA A 153 18.88 17.32 3.94
CA ALA A 153 19.23 17.69 5.32
C ALA A 153 18.55 18.99 5.80
N TRP A 154 18.27 19.93 4.89
CA TRP A 154 17.64 21.22 5.18
C TRP A 154 16.10 21.21 5.08
N ARG A 155 15.46 20.04 4.94
CA ARG A 155 14.00 19.92 4.64
C ARG A 155 13.08 20.64 5.63
N LEU A 156 13.55 20.89 6.85
CA LEU A 156 12.85 21.59 7.94
C LEU A 156 13.60 22.85 8.43
N ASP A 157 14.69 23.25 7.76
CA ASP A 157 15.48 24.43 8.15
C ASP A 157 14.91 25.69 7.48
N CYS A 158 14.07 26.43 8.21
CA CYS A 158 13.42 27.63 7.69
C CYS A 158 14.41 28.73 7.24
N ALA A 159 15.62 28.80 7.81
CA ALA A 159 16.61 29.79 7.43
C ALA A 159 17.18 29.48 6.04
N GLN A 160 17.51 28.21 5.78
CA GLN A 160 17.96 27.77 4.45
C GLN A 160 16.83 27.78 3.43
N LEU A 161 15.62 27.40 3.83
CA LEU A 161 14.46 27.30 2.93
C LEU A 161 13.96 28.67 2.46
N LYS A 162 14.12 29.73 3.27
CA LYS A 162 13.85 31.11 2.85
C LYS A 162 14.57 31.46 1.54
N GLU A 163 15.83 31.04 1.40
CA GLU A 163 16.65 31.32 0.22
C GLU A 163 16.41 30.36 -0.96
N LYS A 164 15.63 29.28 -0.76
CA LYS A 164 15.41 28.21 -1.74
C LYS A 164 13.99 28.15 -2.28
N ASN A 165 13.03 28.82 -1.65
CA ASN A 165 11.63 28.72 -2.03
C ASN A 165 11.29 29.77 -3.11
N GLN A 166 10.58 29.34 -4.16
CA GLN A 166 10.21 30.20 -5.28
C GLN A 166 9.15 31.25 -4.93
N TRP A 167 8.43 31.05 -3.82
CA TRP A 167 7.34 31.90 -3.35
C TRP A 167 7.82 33.07 -2.49
N GLN A 168 9.14 33.21 -2.29
CA GLN A 168 9.79 34.26 -1.48
C GLN A 168 9.22 34.37 -0.05
N LEU A 169 8.74 33.26 0.49
CA LEU A 169 8.22 33.18 1.86
C LEU A 169 9.34 33.48 2.84
N SER A 170 9.03 34.28 3.86
CA SER A 170 9.96 34.59 4.93
C SER A 170 10.22 33.34 5.79
N ALA A 171 11.30 33.37 6.56
CA ALA A 171 11.56 32.31 7.54
C ALA A 171 10.40 32.18 8.55
N ASP A 172 9.71 33.27 8.87
CA ASP A 172 8.58 33.26 9.80
C ASP A 172 7.32 32.67 9.18
N ASP A 173 7.07 32.88 7.88
CA ASP A 173 5.98 32.20 7.19
C ASP A 173 6.21 30.69 7.11
N LEU A 174 7.45 30.27 6.83
CA LEU A 174 7.82 28.85 6.83
C LEU A 174 7.66 28.23 8.23
N LYS A 175 8.00 28.97 9.30
CA LYS A 175 7.77 28.52 10.69
C LYS A 175 6.29 28.30 11.00
N LYS A 176 5.37 29.05 10.40
CA LYS A 176 3.91 28.84 10.59
C LYS A 176 3.44 27.51 9.99
N LEU A 177 4.05 27.05 8.88
CA LEU A 177 3.69 25.80 8.21
C LEU A 177 4.34 24.56 8.86
N LYS A 178 5.50 24.75 9.49
CA LYS A 178 6.36 23.68 10.01
C LYS A 178 5.68 22.72 11.01
N PRO A 179 4.86 23.16 11.98
CA PRO A 179 4.23 22.25 12.95
C PRO A 179 3.36 21.16 12.30
N GLY A 180 2.68 21.50 11.19
CA GLY A 180 1.90 20.56 10.41
C GLY A 180 2.72 19.51 9.66
N LEU A 181 4.05 19.62 9.68
CA LEU A 181 5.01 18.74 9.00
C LEU A 181 5.95 18.02 9.97
N GLU A 182 6.06 18.46 11.22
CA GLU A 182 6.95 17.85 12.23
C GLU A 182 6.39 16.55 12.81
N LYS A 183 5.07 16.40 12.86
CA LYS A 183 4.44 15.15 13.30
C LYS A 183 4.28 14.20 12.13
N ASP A 184 4.66 12.95 12.34
CA ASP A 184 4.39 11.87 11.40
C ASP A 184 2.88 11.67 11.26
N PHE A 185 2.42 11.48 10.02
CA PHE A 185 1.06 11.07 9.76
C PHE A 185 1.02 9.55 9.74
N LEU A 186 0.54 8.94 10.82
CA LEU A 186 0.45 7.50 10.94
C LEU A 186 -0.77 6.95 10.18
N PRO A 187 -0.64 5.79 9.50
CA PRO A 187 -1.76 5.14 8.82
C PRO A 187 -2.76 4.54 9.82
N LEU A 188 -3.90 4.05 9.30
CA LEU A 188 -4.78 3.15 10.05
C LEU A 188 -4.03 1.85 10.39
N TYR A 189 -3.26 1.32 9.43
CA TYR A 189 -2.34 0.21 9.63
C TYR A 189 -1.22 0.19 8.60
N PHE A 190 -0.07 -0.38 8.98
CA PHE A 190 0.98 -0.78 8.05
C PHE A 190 0.76 -2.21 7.54
N GLY A 191 1.27 -2.50 6.35
CA GLY A 191 1.22 -3.83 5.79
C GLY A 191 1.84 -3.94 4.41
N TRP A 192 1.87 -5.17 3.90
CA TRP A 192 2.24 -5.47 2.52
C TRP A 192 0.99 -5.52 1.65
N PHE A 193 0.85 -4.55 0.75
CA PHE A 193 -0.28 -4.44 -0.18
C PHE A 193 0.09 -5.11 -1.49
N LEU A 194 -0.65 -6.16 -1.89
CA LEU A 194 -0.33 -6.93 -3.08
C LEU A 194 -0.47 -6.07 -4.33
N SER A 195 0.45 -6.28 -5.28
CA SER A 195 0.25 -5.84 -6.66
C SER A 195 -1.08 -6.34 -7.21
N LYS A 196 -1.70 -5.59 -8.12
CA LYS A 196 -3.00 -5.96 -8.69
C LYS A 196 -3.00 -7.38 -9.24
N LYS A 197 -1.97 -7.73 -10.00
CA LYS A 197 -1.78 -9.07 -10.58
C LYS A 197 -1.70 -10.15 -9.50
N SER A 198 -0.89 -9.95 -8.46
CA SER A 198 -0.75 -10.94 -7.38
C SER A 198 -2.04 -11.06 -6.56
N SER A 199 -2.73 -9.95 -6.32
CA SER A 199 -4.03 -9.94 -5.66
C SER A 199 -5.07 -10.72 -6.46
N GLU A 200 -5.14 -10.56 -7.79
CA GLU A 200 -6.08 -11.29 -8.65
C GLU A 200 -5.77 -12.80 -8.66
N ILE A 201 -4.49 -13.18 -8.74
CA ILE A 201 -4.05 -14.58 -8.68
C ILE A 201 -4.49 -15.24 -7.38
N LEU A 202 -4.22 -14.58 -6.23
CA LEU A 202 -4.58 -15.13 -4.92
C LEU A 202 -6.10 -15.14 -4.70
N ARG A 203 -6.85 -14.12 -5.14
CA ARG A 203 -8.32 -14.12 -5.10
C ARG A 203 -8.89 -15.28 -5.91
N LYS A 204 -8.36 -15.57 -7.10
CA LYS A 204 -8.80 -16.70 -7.93
C LYS A 204 -8.51 -18.05 -7.25
N ALA A 205 -7.33 -18.20 -6.64
CA ALA A 205 -6.99 -19.42 -5.90
C ALA A 205 -7.93 -19.62 -4.70
N GLY A 206 -8.21 -18.56 -3.93
CA GLY A 206 -9.19 -18.59 -2.84
C GLY A 206 -10.59 -18.97 -3.31
N GLN A 207 -11.06 -18.38 -4.42
CA GLN A 207 -12.38 -18.71 -4.96
C GLN A 207 -12.49 -20.18 -5.36
N VAL A 208 -11.51 -20.70 -6.10
CA VAL A 208 -11.48 -22.13 -6.49
C VAL A 208 -11.49 -23.03 -5.26
N PHE A 209 -10.71 -22.70 -4.23
CA PHE A 209 -10.72 -23.44 -2.98
C PHE A 209 -12.10 -23.46 -2.31
N LEU A 210 -12.78 -22.32 -2.20
CA LEU A 210 -14.13 -22.26 -1.61
C LEU A 210 -15.16 -23.08 -2.40
N GLU A 211 -15.09 -23.03 -3.74
CA GLU A 211 -15.95 -23.81 -4.63
C GLU A 211 -15.72 -25.33 -4.48
N GLU A 212 -14.46 -25.76 -4.45
CA GLU A 212 -14.09 -27.15 -4.27
C GLU A 212 -14.46 -27.67 -2.87
N LEU A 213 -14.15 -26.89 -1.83
CA LEU A 213 -14.47 -27.24 -0.43
C LEU A 213 -15.97 -27.39 -0.21
N GLY A 214 -16.77 -26.43 -0.69
CA GLY A 214 -18.24 -26.49 -0.55
C GLY A 214 -18.88 -27.71 -1.25
N ASN A 215 -18.19 -28.28 -2.24
CA ASN A 215 -18.63 -29.49 -2.93
C ASN A 215 -18.05 -30.80 -2.35
N HIS A 216 -17.04 -30.71 -1.47
CA HIS A 216 -16.35 -31.86 -0.92
C HIS A 216 -17.25 -32.68 0.02
N LYS A 217 -17.19 -34.02 -0.09
CA LYS A 217 -18.06 -34.94 0.66
C LYS A 217 -17.85 -34.83 2.18
N ALA A 218 -16.60 -34.68 2.64
CA ALA A 218 -16.31 -34.52 4.06
C ALA A 218 -16.89 -33.22 4.62
N PHE A 219 -16.73 -32.11 3.89
CA PHE A 219 -17.28 -30.81 4.29
C PHE A 219 -18.81 -30.85 4.44
N LYS A 220 -19.52 -31.48 3.49
CA LYS A 220 -20.98 -31.62 3.56
C LYS A 220 -21.45 -32.40 4.79
N LYS A 221 -20.69 -33.40 5.25
CA LYS A 221 -21.02 -34.16 6.47
C LYS A 221 -20.87 -33.32 7.74
N GLU A 222 -19.95 -32.37 7.74
CA GLU A 222 -19.66 -31.49 8.88
C GLU A 222 -20.37 -30.13 8.79
N LEU A 223 -21.25 -29.91 7.80
CA LEU A 223 -21.86 -28.61 7.55
C LEU A 223 -22.63 -28.04 8.76
N ARG A 224 -23.25 -28.90 9.56
CA ARG A 224 -23.95 -28.51 10.81
C ARG A 224 -23.02 -27.92 11.87
N GLN A 225 -21.75 -28.33 11.87
CA GLN A 225 -20.73 -27.77 12.76
C GLN A 225 -20.21 -26.43 12.22
N PHE A 226 -20.35 -26.18 10.92
CA PHE A 226 -19.86 -24.99 10.24
C PHE A 226 -20.82 -23.80 10.38
N VAL A 227 -22.12 -24.02 10.22
CA VAL A 227 -23.16 -23.01 10.51
C VAL A 227 -24.21 -23.65 11.43
N PRO A 228 -24.32 -23.19 12.69
CA PRO A 228 -25.41 -23.59 13.56
C PRO A 228 -26.74 -23.14 12.96
N GLY A 229 -27.68 -24.06 12.77
CA GLY A 229 -29.02 -23.75 12.28
C GLY A 229 -29.92 -24.99 12.30
N ASP A 230 -31.22 -24.75 12.49
CA ASP A 230 -32.21 -25.83 12.64
C ASP A 230 -32.61 -26.47 11.30
N GLU A 231 -32.39 -25.77 10.17
CA GLU A 231 -32.76 -26.30 8.85
C GLU A 231 -31.64 -27.13 8.21
N PRO A 232 -31.98 -28.31 7.63
CA PRO A 232 -31.03 -29.12 6.89
C PRO A 232 -30.59 -28.39 5.61
N ARG A 233 -29.39 -27.82 5.63
CA ARG A 233 -28.73 -27.34 4.41
C ARG A 233 -28.02 -28.50 3.72
N GLU A 234 -28.46 -28.86 2.51
CA GLU A 234 -27.76 -29.88 1.71
C GLU A 234 -26.54 -29.32 0.96
N LYS A 235 -26.49 -28.00 0.78
CA LYS A 235 -25.43 -27.29 0.07
C LYS A 235 -25.25 -25.89 0.64
N MET A 236 -24.00 -25.44 0.64
CA MET A 236 -23.63 -24.07 1.01
C MET A 236 -22.68 -23.51 -0.04
N ASP A 237 -23.03 -22.33 -0.56
CA ASP A 237 -22.13 -21.58 -1.43
C ASP A 237 -21.19 -20.74 -0.55
N LEU A 238 -19.99 -21.26 -0.34
CA LEU A 238 -18.96 -20.59 0.47
C LEU A 238 -18.47 -19.29 -0.15
N VAL A 239 -18.52 -19.14 -1.48
CA VAL A 239 -18.11 -17.90 -2.16
C VAL A 239 -19.06 -16.77 -1.80
N THR A 240 -20.37 -17.06 -1.80
CA THR A 240 -21.41 -16.12 -1.38
C THR A 240 -21.37 -15.88 0.13
N TYR A 241 -21.16 -16.93 0.93
CA TYR A 241 -21.07 -16.81 2.39
C TYR A 241 -19.94 -15.87 2.84
N PHE A 242 -18.76 -15.98 2.21
CA PHE A 242 -17.61 -15.10 2.45
C PHE A 242 -17.61 -13.86 1.52
N GLY A 243 -18.79 -13.38 1.15
CA GLY A 243 -18.97 -12.27 0.21
C GLY A 243 -18.43 -10.93 0.69
N LYS A 244 -18.26 -10.72 2.01
CA LYS A 244 -17.61 -9.52 2.57
C LYS A 244 -16.10 -9.62 2.36
N ARG A 245 -15.59 -8.94 1.34
CA ARG A 245 -14.17 -8.92 0.99
C ARG A 245 -13.51 -7.62 1.43
N PRO A 246 -12.22 -7.63 1.80
CA PRO A 246 -11.47 -6.40 2.03
C PRO A 246 -11.52 -5.49 0.80
N PRO A 247 -11.73 -4.17 0.97
CA PRO A 247 -11.69 -3.21 -0.14
C PRO A 247 -10.29 -3.18 -0.75
N GLY A 248 -10.20 -2.82 -2.04
CA GLY A 248 -8.90 -2.69 -2.70
C GLY A 248 -8.23 -4.01 -3.08
N VAL A 249 -6.91 -3.92 -3.18
CA VAL A 249 -6.03 -5.07 -3.32
C VAL A 249 -5.95 -5.83 -2.00
N LEU A 250 -5.73 -7.14 -2.09
CA LEU A 250 -5.41 -7.94 -0.92
C LEU A 250 -4.15 -7.41 -0.22
N HIS A 251 -4.08 -7.55 1.10
CA HIS A 251 -2.94 -7.10 1.88
C HIS A 251 -2.67 -8.05 3.06
N CYS A 252 -1.44 -8.04 3.53
CA CYS A 252 -1.01 -8.68 4.78
C CYS A 252 -0.67 -7.57 5.78
N THR A 253 -1.52 -7.36 6.78
CA THR A 253 -1.32 -6.34 7.82
C THR A 253 -0.18 -6.72 8.74
N THR A 254 0.67 -5.76 9.10
CA THR A 254 1.69 -5.91 10.15
C THR A 254 1.22 -5.29 11.46
N LYS A 255 1.17 -3.96 11.53
CA LYS A 255 0.81 -3.20 12.73
C LYS A 255 -0.41 -2.34 12.48
N PHE A 256 -1.46 -2.57 13.28
CA PHE A 256 -2.58 -1.66 13.40
C PHE A 256 -2.19 -0.45 14.24
N CYS A 257 -2.48 0.74 13.75
CA CYS A 257 -2.01 2.00 14.31
C CYS A 257 -3.15 2.94 14.74
N ASP A 258 -4.34 2.82 14.17
CA ASP A 258 -5.48 3.74 14.40
C ASP A 258 -5.05 5.22 14.36
N TYR A 259 -4.29 5.59 13.32
CA TYR A 259 -3.77 6.95 13.14
C TYR A 259 -2.92 7.46 14.30
N GLY A 260 -2.27 6.54 15.02
CA GLY A 260 -1.42 6.80 16.19
C GLY A 260 -2.09 6.56 17.54
N LYS A 261 -3.39 6.26 17.58
CA LYS A 261 -4.11 6.00 18.84
C LYS A 261 -3.84 4.61 19.41
N ALA A 262 -3.47 3.65 18.56
CA ALA A 262 -3.21 2.29 19.02
C ALA A 262 -1.87 2.21 19.79
N PRO A 263 -1.79 1.44 20.89
CA PRO A 263 -0.56 1.27 21.65
C PRO A 263 0.64 0.81 20.81
N GLY A 264 1.78 1.46 21.01
CA GLY A 264 3.04 1.17 20.30
C GLY A 264 3.04 1.51 18.81
N ALA A 265 2.03 2.25 18.30
CA ALA A 265 1.97 2.68 16.90
C ALA A 265 3.12 3.62 16.53
N GLU A 266 3.40 4.62 17.37
CA GLU A 266 4.50 5.57 17.17
C GLU A 266 5.85 4.85 17.23
N ASP A 267 6.09 4.04 18.27
CA ASP A 267 7.33 3.27 18.43
C ASP A 267 7.60 2.37 17.22
N TYR A 268 6.58 1.67 16.71
CA TYR A 268 6.70 0.85 15.51
C TYR A 268 7.06 1.69 14.27
N ALA A 269 6.38 2.81 14.06
CA ALA A 269 6.65 3.69 12.92
C ALA A 269 8.03 4.35 13.00
N GLN A 270 8.57 4.58 14.21
CA GLN A 270 9.90 5.14 14.39
C GLN A 270 11.05 4.17 14.11
N GLN A 271 10.79 2.85 14.06
CA GLN A 271 11.82 1.85 13.83
C GLN A 271 12.53 2.07 12.49
N ASP A 272 13.87 2.01 12.53
CA ASP A 272 14.71 2.16 11.35
C ASP A 272 14.34 1.21 10.22
N VAL A 273 14.03 -0.05 10.56
CA VAL A 273 13.66 -1.06 9.56
C VAL A 273 12.34 -0.73 8.88
N VAL A 274 11.36 -0.19 9.62
CA VAL A 274 10.06 0.26 9.08
C VAL A 274 10.26 1.45 8.15
N LYS A 275 11.00 2.48 8.59
CA LYS A 275 11.31 3.66 7.76
C LYS A 275 12.10 3.33 6.49
N LYS A 276 13.11 2.47 6.59
CA LYS A 276 13.94 2.05 5.45
C LYS A 276 13.18 1.16 4.47
N SER A 277 12.23 0.36 4.97
CA SER A 277 11.42 -0.55 4.15
C SER A 277 10.13 0.07 3.62
N TYR A 278 9.70 1.21 4.16
CA TYR A 278 8.52 1.91 3.65
C TYR A 278 8.69 2.17 2.15
N SER A 279 7.66 1.84 1.38
CA SER A 279 7.60 1.86 -0.10
C SER A 279 8.49 0.84 -0.83
N LYS A 280 9.09 -0.13 -0.14
CA LYS A 280 9.86 -1.23 -0.75
C LYS A 280 8.96 -2.41 -1.13
N ALA A 281 9.28 -3.09 -2.24
CA ALA A 281 8.64 -4.35 -2.61
C ALA A 281 9.17 -5.55 -1.82
N PHE A 282 8.27 -6.51 -1.63
CA PHE A 282 8.53 -7.82 -1.04
C PHE A 282 7.75 -8.89 -1.79
N THR A 283 8.26 -10.11 -1.76
CA THR A 283 7.53 -11.30 -2.19
C THR A 283 7.09 -12.07 -0.95
N LEU A 284 5.78 -12.29 -0.80
CA LEU A 284 5.22 -13.07 0.30
C LEU A 284 4.97 -14.50 -0.15
N THR A 285 5.34 -15.47 0.69
CA THR A 285 5.12 -16.89 0.45
C THR A 285 3.82 -17.33 1.12
N ILE A 286 2.89 -17.85 0.33
CA ILE A 286 1.63 -18.43 0.82
C ILE A 286 1.78 -19.94 0.90
N SER A 287 1.64 -20.51 2.09
CA SER A 287 1.80 -21.95 2.36
C SER A 287 0.47 -22.71 2.42
N ALA A 288 -0.60 -22.05 2.85
CA ALA A 288 -1.91 -22.67 2.99
C ALA A 288 -3.06 -21.68 2.77
N LEU A 289 -4.21 -22.20 2.38
CA LEU A 289 -5.50 -21.49 2.45
C LEU A 289 -6.34 -22.12 3.57
N PHE A 290 -7.13 -21.32 4.27
CA PHE A 290 -7.96 -21.84 5.35
C PHE A 290 -9.34 -21.20 5.37
N VAL A 291 -10.27 -21.92 6.00
CA VAL A 291 -11.66 -21.53 6.20
C VAL A 291 -12.02 -21.85 7.65
N THR A 292 -12.70 -20.92 8.31
CA THR A 292 -13.41 -21.11 9.58
C THR A 292 -14.87 -20.72 9.37
N PRO A 293 -15.77 -20.95 10.32
CA PRO A 293 -17.14 -20.42 10.25
C PRO A 293 -17.20 -18.89 10.05
N LYS A 294 -16.16 -18.16 10.44
CA LYS A 294 -16.14 -16.68 10.47
C LYS A 294 -15.39 -16.09 9.28
N THR A 295 -14.28 -16.69 8.87
CA THR A 295 -13.36 -16.10 7.90
C THR A 295 -12.75 -17.12 6.96
N THR A 296 -12.27 -16.63 5.82
CA THR A 296 -11.36 -17.37 4.95
C THR A 296 -10.12 -16.53 4.68
N GLY A 297 -8.96 -17.16 4.77
CA GLY A 297 -7.67 -16.49 4.69
C GLY A 297 -6.60 -17.35 4.03
N ALA A 298 -5.47 -16.71 3.75
CA ALA A 298 -4.26 -17.35 3.29
C ALA A 298 -3.17 -17.17 4.35
N ARG A 299 -2.50 -18.26 4.72
CA ARG A 299 -1.37 -18.27 5.67
C ARG A 299 -0.11 -17.78 4.95
N VAL A 300 0.57 -16.81 5.55
CA VAL A 300 1.82 -16.24 5.02
C VAL A 300 3.00 -16.75 5.84
N GLU A 301 4.00 -17.30 5.17
CA GLU A 301 5.29 -17.62 5.79
C GLU A 301 6.23 -16.42 5.62
N LEU A 302 6.62 -15.81 6.73
CA LEU A 302 7.51 -14.64 6.71
C LEU A 302 8.97 -15.09 6.69
N SER A 303 9.74 -14.52 5.75
CA SER A 303 11.20 -14.60 5.75
C SER A 303 11.81 -13.84 6.93
N GLU A 304 13.09 -14.07 7.22
CA GLU A 304 13.82 -13.35 8.27
C GLU A 304 13.77 -11.83 8.10
N GLN A 305 13.88 -11.34 6.85
CA GLN A 305 13.77 -9.90 6.57
C GLN A 305 12.36 -9.36 6.86
N GLN A 306 11.33 -10.10 6.53
CA GLN A 306 9.93 -9.70 6.80
C GLN A 306 9.59 -9.78 8.29
N LEU A 307 10.17 -10.75 9.02
CA LEU A 307 10.03 -10.86 10.47
C LEU A 307 10.59 -9.64 11.21
N GLN A 308 11.60 -8.95 10.65
CA GLN A 308 12.07 -7.68 11.23
C GLN A 308 11.01 -6.58 11.18
N LEU A 309 10.10 -6.61 10.19
CA LEU A 309 8.95 -5.69 10.09
C LEU A 309 7.74 -6.18 10.89
N TRP A 310 7.76 -7.40 11.42
CA TRP A 310 6.65 -7.94 12.18
C TRP A 310 6.65 -7.38 13.61
N PRO A 311 5.58 -6.73 14.10
CA PRO A 311 5.56 -6.21 15.46
C PRO A 311 5.65 -7.31 16.52
N SER A 312 6.22 -7.01 17.68
CA SER A 312 6.50 -8.00 18.74
C SER A 312 5.29 -8.35 19.60
N ASP A 313 4.20 -7.58 19.50
CA ASP A 313 3.03 -7.65 20.38
C ASP A 313 1.79 -8.28 19.73
N VAL A 314 1.81 -8.59 18.42
CA VAL A 314 0.59 -8.99 17.70
C VAL A 314 0.25 -10.48 17.75
N ASP A 315 1.24 -11.34 18.03
CA ASP A 315 1.07 -12.80 18.04
C ASP A 315 0.64 -13.35 19.41
N LYS A 316 0.86 -12.59 20.49
CA LYS A 316 0.58 -13.01 21.87
C LYS A 316 -0.77 -12.47 22.31
N LEU A 317 -1.80 -13.32 22.27
CA LEU A 317 -3.13 -12.98 22.82
C LEU A 317 -3.22 -13.30 24.31
N SER A 318 -2.41 -14.24 24.79
CA SER A 318 -2.22 -14.54 26.21
C SER A 318 -0.73 -14.65 26.57
N PRO A 319 -0.36 -14.50 27.85
CA PRO A 319 1.02 -14.71 28.31
C PRO A 319 1.54 -16.14 28.10
N THR A 320 0.63 -17.12 27.94
CA THR A 320 0.96 -18.54 27.75
C THR A 320 1.15 -18.91 26.27
N ASP A 321 0.92 -17.97 25.35
CA ASP A 321 1.10 -18.19 23.92
C ASP A 321 2.59 -18.36 23.56
N ASN A 322 2.94 -19.56 23.14
CA ASN A 322 4.30 -19.94 22.74
C ASN A 322 4.44 -20.17 21.22
N LEU A 323 3.58 -19.54 20.41
CA LEU A 323 3.69 -19.61 18.95
C LEU A 323 4.90 -18.80 18.45
N PRO A 324 5.60 -19.23 17.37
CA PRO A 324 6.68 -18.45 16.78
C PRO A 324 6.23 -17.05 16.35
N ARG A 325 7.13 -16.07 16.41
CA ARG A 325 6.88 -14.73 15.88
C ARG A 325 6.51 -14.82 14.38
N GLY A 326 5.51 -14.06 13.96
CA GLY A 326 4.97 -14.12 12.59
C GLY A 326 3.84 -15.12 12.39
N SER A 327 3.47 -15.91 13.41
CA SER A 327 2.40 -16.91 13.29
C SER A 327 1.04 -16.33 12.90
N ARG A 328 0.77 -15.05 13.21
CA ARG A 328 -0.47 -14.37 12.81
C ARG A 328 -0.41 -13.80 11.38
N ALA A 329 0.68 -13.97 10.63
CA ALA A 329 0.80 -13.44 9.27
C ALA A 329 -0.19 -14.11 8.31
N HIS A 330 -1.10 -13.30 7.76
CA HIS A 330 -2.18 -13.78 6.91
C HIS A 330 -2.65 -12.71 5.92
N ILE A 331 -3.35 -13.17 4.90
CA ILE A 331 -4.13 -12.32 3.98
C ILE A 331 -5.59 -12.76 4.07
N THR A 332 -6.48 -11.84 4.45
CA THR A 332 -7.92 -12.09 4.47
C THR A 332 -8.48 -12.16 3.06
N LEU A 333 -9.17 -13.26 2.72
CA LEU A 333 -9.79 -13.46 1.41
C LEU A 333 -11.29 -13.14 1.44
N GLY A 334 -11.94 -13.36 2.57
CA GLY A 334 -13.34 -13.02 2.80
C GLY A 334 -13.79 -13.28 4.23
N CYS A 335 -14.91 -12.67 4.61
CA CYS A 335 -15.51 -12.76 5.94
C CYS A 335 -17.01 -13.10 5.80
N ALA A 336 -17.55 -13.82 6.78
CA ALA A 336 -18.98 -14.00 6.93
C ALA A 336 -19.67 -12.64 7.22
N ALA A 337 -21.00 -12.64 7.15
CA ALA A 337 -21.79 -11.47 7.57
C ALA A 337 -21.41 -11.04 9.00
N ASP A 338 -21.31 -9.72 9.22
CA ASP A 338 -21.00 -9.09 10.51
C ASP A 338 -19.63 -9.46 11.13
N VAL A 339 -18.77 -10.17 10.40
CA VAL A 339 -17.40 -10.48 10.84
C VAL A 339 -16.42 -9.43 10.33
N GLU A 340 -15.57 -8.92 11.22
CA GLU A 340 -14.49 -8.00 10.88
C GLU A 340 -13.21 -8.74 10.44
N ALA A 341 -12.46 -8.16 9.51
CA ALA A 341 -11.30 -8.81 8.88
C ALA A 341 -10.21 -9.21 9.90
N VAL A 342 -10.08 -8.46 11.00
CA VAL A 342 -9.14 -8.75 12.11
C VAL A 342 -9.30 -10.15 12.69
N GLN A 343 -10.52 -10.71 12.63
CA GLN A 343 -10.83 -12.06 13.09
C GLN A 343 -10.01 -13.12 12.37
N THR A 344 -9.64 -12.90 11.10
CA THR A 344 -8.90 -13.87 10.27
C THR A 344 -7.55 -14.23 10.89
N GLY A 345 -6.84 -13.27 11.47
CA GLY A 345 -5.59 -13.53 12.16
C GLY A 345 -5.77 -14.25 13.50
N LEU A 346 -6.88 -13.97 14.20
CA LEU A 346 -7.21 -14.67 15.45
C LEU A 346 -7.54 -16.14 15.18
N ASP A 347 -8.33 -16.39 14.13
CA ASP A 347 -8.69 -17.71 13.62
C ASP A 347 -7.42 -18.50 13.23
N LEU A 348 -6.46 -17.88 12.54
CA LEU A 348 -5.20 -18.52 12.19
C LEU A 348 -4.40 -18.91 13.44
N LEU A 349 -4.27 -18.01 14.43
CA LEU A 349 -3.58 -18.34 15.68
C LEU A 349 -4.23 -19.52 16.42
N GLU A 350 -5.56 -19.60 16.42
CA GLU A 350 -6.28 -20.72 17.01
C GLU A 350 -5.97 -22.05 16.31
N ILE A 351 -5.98 -22.06 14.97
CA ILE A 351 -5.57 -23.21 14.15
C ILE A 351 -4.15 -23.67 14.55
N LEU A 352 -3.19 -22.74 14.59
CA LEU A 352 -1.80 -23.05 14.89
C LEU A 352 -1.59 -23.54 16.34
N ARG A 353 -2.35 -23.03 17.30
CA ARG A 353 -2.31 -23.53 18.70
C ARG A 353 -2.76 -24.98 18.76
N GLN A 354 -3.83 -25.33 18.05
CA GLN A 354 -4.33 -26.70 18.01
C GLN A 354 -3.30 -27.66 17.38
N GLU A 355 -2.68 -27.26 16.27
CA GLU A 355 -1.63 -28.04 15.61
C GLU A 355 -0.44 -28.28 16.55
N LYS A 356 -0.01 -27.24 17.29
CA LYS A 356 1.07 -27.34 18.27
C LYS A 356 0.71 -28.24 19.45
N GLY A 357 -0.57 -28.27 19.84
CA GLY A 357 -1.13 -29.15 20.88
C GLY A 357 -1.25 -30.62 20.47
N GLY A 358 -0.78 -31.00 19.27
CA GLY A 358 -0.76 -32.39 18.78
C GLY A 358 -1.97 -32.77 17.92
N SER A 359 -2.94 -31.87 17.74
CA SER A 359 -4.10 -32.10 16.86
C SER A 359 -3.88 -31.41 15.52
N ARG A 360 -3.23 -32.11 14.58
CA ARG A 360 -2.93 -31.60 13.22
C ARG A 360 -4.12 -31.67 12.25
N GLY A 361 -5.29 -32.07 12.74
CA GLY A 361 -6.44 -32.39 11.93
C GLY A 361 -6.31 -33.71 11.16
N GLU A 362 -7.40 -34.12 10.53
CA GLU A 362 -7.50 -35.31 9.70
C GLU A 362 -7.32 -34.93 8.22
N GLU A 363 -6.41 -35.59 7.50
CA GLU A 363 -6.31 -35.45 6.04
C GLU A 363 -7.53 -36.15 5.41
N VAL A 364 -8.44 -35.36 4.84
CA VAL A 364 -9.72 -35.86 4.31
C VAL A 364 -9.74 -36.02 2.80
N GLY A 365 -8.65 -35.66 2.12
CA GLY A 365 -8.51 -35.77 0.68
C GLY A 365 -7.54 -34.75 0.07
N GLU A 366 -7.61 -34.64 -1.26
CA GLU A 366 -6.81 -33.72 -2.05
C GLU A 366 -7.73 -32.85 -2.91
N LEU A 367 -7.42 -31.56 -2.97
CA LEU A 367 -8.03 -30.56 -3.85
C LEU A 367 -7.04 -30.17 -4.95
N SER A 368 -7.46 -29.36 -5.92
CA SER A 368 -6.64 -29.08 -7.11
C SER A 368 -5.27 -28.46 -6.83
N ARG A 369 -5.06 -27.90 -5.63
CA ARG A 369 -3.82 -27.21 -5.23
C ARG A 369 -3.08 -27.86 -4.07
N GLY A 370 -3.58 -28.96 -3.51
CA GLY A 370 -2.89 -29.69 -2.44
C GLY A 370 -3.83 -30.41 -1.48
N LYS A 371 -3.30 -30.74 -0.31
CA LYS A 371 -3.95 -31.63 0.66
C LYS A 371 -4.93 -30.89 1.55
N LEU A 372 -6.12 -31.45 1.72
CA LEU A 372 -7.20 -30.89 2.53
C LEU A 372 -7.26 -31.56 3.90
N TYR A 373 -7.31 -30.73 4.94
CA TYR A 373 -7.40 -31.15 6.33
C TYR A 373 -8.69 -30.63 6.97
N SER A 374 -9.41 -31.52 7.66
CA SER A 374 -10.45 -31.13 8.62
C SER A 374 -9.80 -30.93 9.98
N LEU A 375 -9.92 -29.73 10.54
CA LEU A 375 -9.35 -29.38 11.85
C LEU A 375 -10.40 -29.45 12.97
N GLY A 376 -11.63 -29.85 12.65
CA GLY A 376 -12.78 -29.84 13.56
C GLY A 376 -13.29 -28.44 13.89
N ASN A 377 -14.50 -28.38 14.46
CA ASN A 377 -15.23 -27.13 14.77
C ASN A 377 -15.41 -26.24 13.53
N GLY A 378 -15.66 -26.85 12.37
CA GLY A 378 -15.84 -26.14 11.10
C GLY A 378 -14.58 -25.47 10.57
N ARG A 379 -13.38 -25.81 11.06
CA ARG A 379 -12.11 -25.27 10.54
C ARG A 379 -11.50 -26.22 9.51
N TRP A 380 -11.08 -25.67 8.40
CA TRP A 380 -10.56 -26.39 7.24
C TRP A 380 -9.28 -25.73 6.75
N MET A 381 -8.31 -26.53 6.34
CA MET A 381 -7.04 -26.03 5.81
C MET A 381 -6.65 -26.81 4.56
N LEU A 382 -6.31 -26.07 3.51
CA LEU A 382 -5.71 -26.58 2.28
C LEU A 382 -4.22 -26.24 2.30
N ASN A 383 -3.38 -27.24 2.57
CA ASN A 383 -1.94 -27.11 2.47
C ASN A 383 -1.53 -27.17 1.01
N LEU A 384 -0.90 -26.11 0.52
CA LEU A 384 -0.54 -26.01 -0.88
C LEU A 384 0.61 -26.96 -1.20
N ALA A 385 0.47 -27.77 -2.25
CA ALA A 385 1.54 -28.66 -2.71
C ALA A 385 2.75 -27.86 -3.22
N LYS A 386 2.50 -26.67 -3.76
CA LYS A 386 3.51 -25.67 -4.10
C LYS A 386 3.08 -24.32 -3.55
N ASN A 387 3.95 -23.70 -2.75
CA ASN A 387 3.71 -22.36 -2.23
C ASN A 387 3.46 -21.35 -3.35
N MET A 388 2.58 -20.39 -3.09
CA MET A 388 2.34 -19.27 -4.01
C MET A 388 3.21 -18.09 -3.59
N GLU A 389 3.86 -17.46 -4.57
CA GLU A 389 4.64 -16.24 -4.36
C GLU A 389 3.84 -15.04 -4.85
N VAL A 390 3.58 -14.07 -3.98
CA VAL A 390 2.80 -12.87 -4.29
C VAL A 390 3.62 -11.60 -4.02
N ARG A 391 3.74 -10.73 -5.03
CA ARG A 391 4.47 -9.46 -4.89
C ARG A 391 3.60 -8.40 -4.26
N ALA A 392 4.17 -7.67 -3.31
CA ALA A 392 3.51 -6.64 -2.53
C ALA A 392 4.44 -5.46 -2.21
N ILE A 393 3.87 -4.30 -1.90
CA ILE A 393 4.59 -3.11 -1.44
C ILE A 393 4.32 -2.91 0.04
N PHE A 394 5.37 -2.75 0.85
CA PHE A 394 5.23 -2.39 2.26
C PHE A 394 4.93 -0.89 2.39
N THR A 395 3.74 -0.53 2.87
CA THR A 395 3.34 0.87 3.07
C THR A 395 2.23 0.97 4.13
N GLY A 396 1.55 2.12 4.24
CA GLY A 396 0.43 2.36 5.14
C GLY A 396 -0.89 2.50 4.39
N TYR A 397 -1.98 2.03 4.99
CA TYR A 397 -3.34 2.35 4.54
C TYR A 397 -3.90 3.49 5.38
N TYR A 398 -4.36 4.55 4.71
CA TYR A 398 -4.84 5.78 5.35
C TYR A 398 -6.35 6.02 5.18
N GLY A 399 -7.04 5.14 4.46
CA GLY A 399 -8.49 5.26 4.26
C GLY A 399 -9.27 4.91 5.53
N LYS A 400 -10.56 5.30 5.55
CA LYS A 400 -11.46 5.08 6.70
C LYS A 400 -12.05 3.66 6.77
N GLY A 401 -11.55 2.72 5.96
CA GLY A 401 -11.93 1.29 6.04
C GLY A 401 -13.36 0.99 5.60
N LYS A 402 -14.04 1.91 4.90
CA LYS A 402 -15.39 1.64 4.37
C LYS A 402 -15.29 0.67 3.19
N PRO A 403 -16.11 -0.38 3.13
CA PRO A 403 -16.15 -1.25 1.96
C PRO A 403 -16.53 -0.43 0.73
N VAL A 404 -15.63 -0.35 -0.25
CA VAL A 404 -15.96 0.20 -1.56
C VAL A 404 -16.89 -0.79 -2.25
N SER A 405 -18.07 -0.33 -2.70
CA SER A 405 -18.95 -1.19 -3.49
C SER A 405 -18.20 -1.59 -4.77
N THR A 406 -17.93 -2.88 -4.91
CA THR A 406 -17.33 -3.40 -6.14
C THR A 406 -18.44 -3.44 -7.19
N GLN A 407 -18.71 -2.30 -7.84
CA GLN A 407 -19.54 -2.31 -9.05
C GLN A 407 -18.81 -3.11 -10.13
N GLY A 408 -19.25 -4.36 -10.28
CA GLY A 408 -18.69 -5.34 -11.19
C GLY A 408 -19.74 -6.34 -11.67
N SER A 409 -20.96 -5.91 -11.97
CA SER A 409 -21.88 -6.63 -12.86
C SER A 409 -23.00 -5.70 -13.33
N ARG A 410 -23.09 -5.48 -14.65
CA ARG A 410 -24.25 -4.88 -15.30
C ARG A 410 -25.54 -5.55 -14.81
N LYS A 411 -26.42 -4.81 -14.15
CA LYS A 411 -27.88 -4.99 -14.26
C LYS A 411 -28.50 -3.60 -14.32
N GLY A 412 -29.28 -3.36 -15.37
CA GLY A 412 -30.04 -2.13 -15.55
C GLY A 412 -31.01 -1.92 -14.38
N GLY A 413 -31.04 -0.70 -13.88
CA GLY A 413 -31.95 -0.24 -12.83
C GLY A 413 -31.89 1.28 -12.81
N ALA A 414 -33.04 1.92 -12.90
CA ALA A 414 -33.23 3.34 -13.18
C ALA A 414 -32.55 4.26 -12.14
N LEU A 415 -32.10 5.42 -12.62
CA LEU A 415 -31.66 6.57 -11.82
C LEU A 415 -32.75 6.99 -10.81
N PRO A 416 -32.44 7.18 -9.52
CA PRO A 416 -33.30 7.95 -8.65
C PRO A 416 -33.05 9.44 -8.87
N SER A 417 -34.15 10.17 -9.06
CA SER A 417 -34.23 11.62 -9.23
C SER A 417 -33.65 12.38 -8.04
N CYS A 418 -32.92 13.47 -8.33
CA CYS A 418 -32.66 14.56 -7.39
C CYS A 418 -33.97 15.08 -6.78
N THR A 419 -33.99 15.22 -5.46
CA THR A 419 -34.88 16.18 -4.78
C THR A 419 -34.01 17.13 -3.97
N ILE A 420 -34.05 18.39 -4.39
CA ILE A 420 -33.53 19.55 -3.66
C ILE A 420 -34.50 19.82 -2.51
N ILE A 421 -33.95 20.02 -1.30
CA ILE A 421 -34.59 20.85 -0.27
C ILE A 421 -33.55 21.91 0.11
#